data_AF-A0A5J4UCV7-F1
#
_entry.id   AF-A0A5J4UCV7-F1
#
_cell.length_a   1.000
_cell.length_b   1.000
_cell.length_c   1.000
_cell.angle_alpha   90.00
_cell.angle_beta   90.00
_cell.angle_gamma   90.00
#
_symmetry.space_group_name_H-M   'P 1'
#
loop_
_entity.id
_entity.type
_entity.pdbx_description
1 polymer ?
#
loop_
_entity_poly.entity_id
_entity_poly.type
_entity_poly.pdbx_seq_one_letter_code
_entity_poly.pdbx_strand_id
1 'polypeptide(L)'
;RDFYNANAKYFFPTIKGDVYDEKKILGLAIERQGPSMIALAPKNYIIFKNYCDDSKIKLKGVNQKTNKITKDQIVDCINEGKITKCTNMRLGQKNHQMSQLSIEKNGITGICTKMIVLENQSCCPFMYGLTANDYSFN
;
A
#
# COMPACT_ATOMS: atom_id res chain seq x y z
N ARG A 1 23.21 17.87 10.30
CA ARG A 1 23.12 16.55 10.97
C ARG A 1 22.77 16.71 12.45
N ASP A 2 23.41 17.64 13.15
CA ASP A 2 23.19 17.88 14.59
C ASP A 2 21.78 18.33 14.93
N PHE A 3 21.17 19.16 14.07
CA PHE A 3 19.75 19.53 14.20
C PHE A 3 18.83 18.30 14.23
N TYR A 4 19.02 17.34 13.34
CA TYR A 4 18.19 16.13 13.31
C TYR A 4 18.40 15.26 14.55
N ASN A 5 19.65 15.08 14.98
CA ASN A 5 19.97 14.27 16.16
C ASN A 5 19.41 14.90 17.44
N ALA A 6 19.50 16.23 17.59
CA ALA A 6 18.98 16.95 18.75
C ALA A 6 17.44 16.87 18.85
N ASN A 7 16.75 16.74 17.70
CA ASN A 7 15.30 16.75 17.63
C ASN A 7 14.65 15.37 17.43
N ALA A 8 15.42 14.31 17.18
CA ALA A 8 14.89 12.97 16.89
C ALA A 8 13.89 12.44 17.94
N LYS A 9 14.13 12.75 19.23
CA LYS A 9 13.26 12.36 20.35
C LYS A 9 11.81 12.88 20.27
N TYR A 10 11.60 13.97 19.53
CA TYR A 10 10.26 14.54 19.34
C TYR A 10 9.46 13.83 18.25
N PHE A 11 10.15 13.17 17.31
CA PHE A 11 9.53 12.54 16.15
C PHE A 11 9.46 11.02 16.26
N PHE A 12 10.47 10.38 16.84
CA PHE A 12 10.54 8.93 16.92
C PHE A 12 10.02 8.41 18.27
N PRO A 13 9.42 7.20 18.29
CA PRO A 13 9.07 6.53 19.53
C PRO A 13 10.35 6.11 20.27
N THR A 14 10.30 6.13 21.60
CA THR A 14 11.39 5.59 22.42
C THR A 14 11.38 4.06 22.36
N ILE A 15 12.52 3.44 22.66
CA ILE A 15 12.69 1.97 22.63
C ILE A 15 11.68 1.25 23.53
N LYS A 16 11.24 1.90 24.61
CA LYS A 16 10.26 1.32 25.55
C LYS A 16 8.81 1.45 25.10
N GLY A 17 8.52 2.36 24.15
CA GLY A 17 7.20 2.59 23.56
C GLY A 17 6.11 2.83 24.60
N ASP A 18 5.90 4.08 25.00
CA ASP A 18 4.82 4.43 25.93
C ASP A 18 3.58 5.02 25.20
N VAL A 19 2.50 5.23 25.94
CA VAL A 19 1.26 5.82 25.41
C VAL A 19 1.49 7.24 24.87
N TYR A 20 2.51 7.94 25.38
CA TYR A 20 2.85 9.28 24.92
C TYR A 20 3.52 9.22 23.56
N ASP A 21 4.41 8.26 23.31
CA ASP A 21 5.04 7.99 22.01
C ASP A 21 4.01 7.66 20.93
N GLU A 22 2.96 6.91 21.24
CA GLU A 22 1.88 6.58 20.28
C GLU A 22 1.00 7.78 19.91
N LYS A 23 0.92 8.79 20.79
CA LYS A 23 0.01 9.94 20.64
C LYS A 23 0.72 11.27 20.39
N LYS A 24 2.03 11.26 20.11
CA LYS A 24 2.78 12.48 19.77
C LYS A 24 2.17 13.17 18.55
N ILE A 25 1.87 14.46 18.69
CA ILE A 25 1.44 15.31 17.58
C ILE A 25 2.59 15.37 16.56
N LEU A 26 2.32 14.99 15.31
CA LEU A 26 3.33 14.86 14.24
C LEU A 26 4.46 13.85 14.54
N GLY A 27 4.28 13.01 15.55
CA GLY A 27 5.18 11.90 15.86
C GLY A 27 4.92 10.70 14.96
N LEU A 28 5.95 9.87 14.80
CA LEU A 28 5.87 8.59 14.12
C LEU A 28 5.29 7.56 15.09
N ALA A 29 4.07 7.10 14.81
CA ALA A 29 3.43 6.01 15.53
C ALA A 29 3.45 4.74 14.67
N ILE A 30 4.04 3.66 15.20
CA ILE A 30 4.09 2.38 14.50
C ILE A 30 2.74 1.68 14.67
N GLU A 31 1.90 1.68 13.64
CA GLU A 31 0.57 1.07 13.71
C GLU A 31 0.62 -0.46 13.89
N ARG A 32 1.60 -1.13 13.26
CA ARG A 32 1.75 -2.60 13.26
C ARG A 32 3.20 -3.02 13.06
N GLN A 33 3.56 -4.11 13.72
CA GLN A 33 4.81 -4.83 13.52
C GLN A 33 4.50 -6.31 13.27
N GLY A 34 5.42 -6.98 12.57
CA GLY A 34 5.35 -8.40 12.29
C GLY A 34 6.73 -8.92 11.87
N PRO A 35 7.03 -10.22 12.05
CA PRO A 35 8.32 -10.81 11.69
C PRO A 35 8.68 -10.64 10.21
N SER A 36 7.69 -10.60 9.32
CA SER A 36 7.92 -10.45 7.88
C SER A 36 6.76 -9.74 7.18
N MET A 37 7.04 -9.15 6.03
CA MET A 37 6.07 -8.43 5.20
C MET A 37 6.37 -8.66 3.71
N ILE A 38 5.31 -8.82 2.91
CA ILE A 38 5.39 -8.80 1.44
C ILE A 38 4.65 -7.54 0.96
N ALA A 39 5.34 -6.66 0.26
CA ALA A 39 4.78 -5.41 -0.26
C ALA A 39 4.76 -5.42 -1.78
N LEU A 40 3.55 -5.44 -2.37
CA LEU A 40 3.36 -5.37 -3.82
C LEU A 40 3.42 -3.94 -4.33
N ALA A 41 2.83 -3.01 -3.56
CA ALA A 41 2.74 -1.60 -3.90
C ALA A 41 2.47 -0.74 -2.65
N PRO A 42 2.58 0.59 -2.74
CA PRO A 42 2.15 1.47 -1.66
C PRO A 42 0.70 1.20 -1.26
N LYS A 43 0.49 0.89 0.03
CA LYS A 43 -0.83 0.53 0.63
C LYS A 43 -1.42 -0.82 0.15
N ASN A 44 -0.64 -1.66 -0.54
CA ASN A 44 -0.97 -3.03 -0.94
C ASN A 44 0.10 -4.00 -0.43
N TYR A 45 -0.11 -4.59 0.74
CA TYR A 45 0.88 -5.42 1.42
C TYR A 45 0.25 -6.47 2.33
N ILE A 46 1.01 -7.50 2.68
CA ILE A 46 0.70 -8.50 3.71
C ILE A 46 1.74 -8.40 4.82
N ILE A 47 1.30 -8.26 6.07
CA ILE A 47 2.16 -8.40 7.24
C ILE A 47 1.83 -9.72 7.93
N PHE A 48 2.82 -10.56 8.15
CA PHE A 48 2.68 -11.77 8.96
C PHE A 48 2.81 -11.39 10.43
N LYS A 49 1.88 -11.83 11.28
CA LYS A 49 1.92 -11.54 12.72
C LYS A 49 2.78 -12.55 13.47
N ASN A 50 2.68 -13.82 13.09
CA ASN A 50 3.38 -14.95 13.70
C ASN A 50 3.90 -15.89 12.60
N TYR A 51 4.78 -16.81 12.95
CA TYR A 51 5.25 -17.87 12.06
C TYR A 51 4.15 -18.90 11.70
N CYS A 52 3.02 -18.89 12.41
CA CYS A 52 1.90 -19.83 12.27
C CYS A 52 0.73 -19.19 11.48
N ASP A 53 1.00 -18.78 10.24
CA ASP A 53 0.05 -18.34 9.19
C ASP A 53 -0.90 -17.15 9.44
N ASP A 54 -0.97 -16.64 10.67
CA ASP A 54 -1.73 -15.42 10.96
C ASP A 54 -1.14 -14.22 10.22
N SER A 55 -1.89 -13.70 9.26
CA SER A 55 -1.47 -12.60 8.41
C SER A 55 -2.54 -11.52 8.31
N LYS A 56 -2.10 -10.29 8.05
CA LYS A 56 -2.97 -9.15 7.84
C LYS A 56 -2.71 -8.54 6.48
N ILE A 57 -3.69 -8.68 5.61
CA ILE A 57 -3.67 -8.14 4.26
C ILE A 57 -4.20 -6.71 4.28
N LYS A 58 -3.45 -5.77 3.72
CA LYS A 58 -3.87 -4.38 3.48
C LYS A 58 -3.92 -4.17 1.97
N LEU A 59 -5.08 -3.78 1.46
CA LEU A 59 -5.29 -3.47 0.05
C LEU A 59 -6.02 -2.15 -0.09
N LYS A 60 -5.55 -1.29 -0.99
CA LYS A 60 -6.15 -0.01 -1.28
C LYS A 60 -7.29 -0.17 -2.26
N GLY A 61 -8.47 0.35 -1.91
CA GLY A 61 -9.61 0.43 -2.84
C GLY A 61 -10.39 -0.87 -3.00
N VAL A 62 -10.06 -1.91 -2.24
CA VAL A 62 -10.79 -3.18 -2.19
C VAL A 62 -11.52 -3.31 -0.86
N ASN A 63 -12.79 -3.66 -0.91
CA ASN A 63 -13.54 -4.03 0.28
C ASN A 63 -13.26 -5.51 0.63
N GLN A 64 -12.50 -5.71 1.71
CA GLN A 64 -12.07 -7.04 2.16
C GLN A 64 -13.19 -7.85 2.82
N LYS A 65 -14.30 -7.22 3.24
CA LYS A 65 -15.45 -7.96 3.79
C LYS A 65 -16.19 -8.74 2.72
N THR A 66 -16.31 -8.14 1.53
CA THR A 66 -17.02 -8.73 0.40
C THR A 66 -16.09 -9.55 -0.49
N ASN A 67 -14.84 -9.12 -0.65
CA ASN A 67 -13.84 -9.83 -1.44
C ASN A 67 -12.82 -10.44 -0.48
N LYS A 68 -13.04 -11.72 -0.12
CA LYS A 68 -12.07 -12.48 0.68
C LYS A 68 -10.87 -12.81 -0.20
N ILE A 69 -9.76 -12.14 0.09
CA ILE A 69 -8.48 -12.36 -0.59
C ILE A 69 -7.61 -13.25 0.27
N THR A 70 -7.05 -14.29 -0.34
CA THR A 70 -6.12 -15.23 0.33
C THR A 70 -4.66 -14.88 0.04
N LYS A 71 -3.76 -15.46 0.84
CA LYS A 71 -2.30 -15.36 0.62
C LYS A 71 -1.92 -15.97 -0.73
N ASP A 72 -2.51 -17.10 -1.10
CA ASP A 72 -2.21 -17.81 -2.34
C ASP A 72 -2.52 -16.96 -3.57
N GLN A 73 -3.65 -16.24 -3.57
CA GLN A 73 -3.97 -15.30 -4.66
C GLN A 73 -2.93 -14.19 -4.82
N ILE A 74 -2.24 -13.80 -3.75
CA ILE A 74 -1.14 -12.83 -3.82
C ILE A 74 0.14 -13.48 -4.34
N VAL A 75 0.42 -14.73 -3.96
CA VAL A 75 1.55 -15.51 -4.47
C VAL A 75 1.40 -15.77 -5.98
N ASP A 76 0.22 -16.23 -6.42
CA ASP A 76 -0.13 -16.39 -7.84
C ASP A 76 0.07 -15.07 -8.61
N CYS A 77 -0.30 -13.94 -7.99
CA CYS A 77 -0.18 -12.63 -8.61
C CYS A 77 1.29 -12.23 -8.85
N ILE A 78 2.20 -12.63 -7.97
CA ILE A 78 3.64 -12.38 -8.09
C ILE A 78 4.29 -13.36 -9.08
N ASN A 79 4.02 -14.66 -8.92
CA ASN A 79 4.72 -15.71 -9.66
C ASN A 79 4.18 -15.90 -11.09
N GLU A 80 2.86 -15.79 -11.26
CA GLU A 80 2.17 -16.08 -12.53
C GLU A 80 1.68 -14.80 -13.22
N GLY A 81 1.83 -13.63 -12.58
CA GLY A 81 1.31 -12.36 -13.11
C GLY A 81 -0.22 -12.29 -13.14
N LYS A 82 -0.91 -13.18 -12.42
CA LYS A 82 -2.38 -13.31 -12.42
C LYS A 82 -3.05 -12.08 -11.83
N ILE A 83 -4.03 -11.52 -12.53
CA ILE A 83 -4.81 -10.37 -12.04
C ILE A 83 -6.03 -10.87 -11.29
N THR A 84 -6.14 -10.53 -10.00
CA THR A 84 -7.33 -10.84 -9.21
C THR A 84 -8.30 -9.66 -9.27
N LYS A 85 -9.46 -9.87 -9.87
CA LYS A 85 -10.54 -8.87 -9.90
C LYS A 85 -11.36 -8.90 -8.62
N CYS A 86 -11.88 -7.74 -8.24
CA CYS A 86 -12.72 -7.56 -7.06
C CYS A 86 -13.88 -6.63 -7.38
N THR A 87 -15.01 -6.88 -6.76
CA THR A 87 -16.22 -6.06 -6.93
C THR A 87 -16.37 -5.16 -5.73
N ASN A 88 -16.38 -3.85 -5.95
CA ASN A 88 -16.61 -2.87 -4.89
C ASN A 88 -17.97 -2.22 -5.06
N MET A 89 -18.72 -2.14 -3.97
CA MET A 89 -20.04 -1.53 -3.95
C MET A 89 -19.90 -0.10 -3.44
N ARG A 90 -20.37 0.87 -4.23
CA ARG A 90 -20.40 2.28 -3.87
C ARG A 90 -21.84 2.75 -3.82
N LEU A 91 -22.22 3.42 -2.74
CA LEU A 91 -23.47 4.17 -2.69
C LEU A 91 -23.26 5.56 -3.30
N GLY A 92 -24.22 5.99 -4.12
CA GLY A 92 -24.22 7.31 -4.74
C GLY A 92 -25.63 7.88 -4.76
N GLN A 93 -25.76 9.18 -4.48
CA GLN A 93 -27.03 9.88 -4.54
C GLN A 93 -27.02 10.84 -5.73
N LYS A 94 -28.07 10.78 -6.56
CA LYS A 94 -28.30 11.71 -7.66
C LYS A 94 -29.78 12.06 -7.69
N ASN A 95 -30.10 13.34 -7.84
CA ASN A 95 -31.49 13.83 -7.88
C ASN A 95 -32.33 13.33 -6.68
N HIS A 96 -31.76 13.37 -5.47
CA HIS A 96 -32.40 12.87 -4.23
C HIS A 96 -32.72 11.37 -4.19
N GLN A 97 -32.30 10.60 -5.20
CA GLN A 97 -32.41 9.14 -5.20
C GLN A 97 -31.05 8.52 -4.86
N MET A 98 -31.04 7.63 -3.88
CA MET A 98 -29.87 6.83 -3.54
C MET A 98 -29.84 5.59 -4.43
N SER A 99 -28.67 5.29 -4.97
CA SER A 99 -28.42 4.13 -5.81
C SER A 99 -27.16 3.41 -5.33
N GLN A 100 -27.12 2.10 -5.55
CA GLN A 100 -25.95 1.27 -5.30
C GLN A 100 -25.31 0.90 -6.63
N LEU A 101 -24.04 1.25 -6.78
CA LEU A 101 -23.24 0.96 -7.96
C LEU A 101 -22.25 -0.14 -7.65
N SER A 102 -22.32 -1.22 -8.41
CA SER A 102 -21.32 -2.30 -8.39
C SER A 102 -20.25 -1.99 -9.43
N ILE A 103 -18.99 -1.88 -9.01
CA ILE A 103 -17.86 -1.59 -9.90
C ILE A 103 -16.85 -2.71 -9.76
N GLU A 104 -16.61 -3.42 -10.86
CA GLU A 104 -15.50 -4.37 -10.97
C GLU A 104 -14.18 -3.60 -11.14
N LYS A 105 -13.18 -3.95 -10.35
CA LYS A 105 -11.84 -3.35 -10.39
C LYS A 105 -10.78 -4.43 -10.24
N ASN A 106 -9.56 -4.12 -10.69
CA ASN A 106 -8.41 -4.95 -10.37
C ASN A 106 -8.12 -4.79 -8.87
N GLY A 107 -8.29 -5.87 -8.11
CA GLY A 107 -8.06 -5.88 -6.67
C GLY A 107 -6.60 -6.12 -6.31
N ILE A 108 -5.97 -7.10 -6.98
CA ILE A 108 -4.55 -7.43 -6.82
C ILE A 108 -3.92 -7.54 -8.20
N THR A 109 -2.79 -6.86 -8.35
CA THR A 109 -1.93 -6.87 -9.53
C THR A 109 -0.49 -6.99 -9.08
N GLY A 110 0.31 -7.81 -9.74
CA GLY A 110 1.72 -8.04 -9.36
C GLY A 110 2.58 -6.80 -9.60
N ILE A 111 2.08 -5.89 -10.43
CA ILE A 111 2.78 -4.67 -10.85
C ILE A 111 1.84 -3.48 -10.64
N CYS A 112 2.29 -2.51 -9.86
CA CYS A 112 1.67 -1.19 -9.72
C CYS A 112 2.66 -0.11 -10.16
N THR A 113 3.23 -0.27 -11.36
CA THR A 113 4.16 0.71 -11.91
C THR A 113 3.35 1.93 -12.35
N LYS A 114 3.27 2.92 -11.47
CA LYS A 114 2.79 4.26 -11.82
C LYS A 114 3.91 5.17 -12.29
N MET A 115 5.16 4.75 -12.10
CA MET A 115 6.33 5.55 -12.36
C MET A 115 7.56 4.71 -12.71
N ILE A 116 8.43 5.28 -13.53
CA ILE A 116 9.78 4.80 -13.83
C ILE A 116 10.76 5.70 -13.06
N VAL A 117 11.76 5.10 -12.42
CA VAL A 117 12.87 5.84 -11.80
C VAL A 117 13.98 5.95 -12.83
N LEU A 118 14.39 7.17 -13.16
CA LEU A 118 15.46 7.46 -14.11
C LEU A 118 16.83 7.41 -13.40
N GLU A 119 17.91 7.36 -14.16
CA GLU A 119 19.28 7.24 -13.61
C GLU A 119 19.65 8.37 -12.63
N ASN A 120 19.12 9.56 -12.88
CA ASN A 120 19.28 10.72 -12.00
C ASN A 120 18.35 10.71 -10.75
N GLN A 121 17.74 9.56 -10.43
CA GLN A 121 16.79 9.39 -9.32
C GLN A 121 15.49 10.20 -9.46
N SER A 122 15.26 10.83 -10.61
CA SER A 122 13.97 11.47 -10.88
C SER A 122 12.89 10.43 -11.17
N CYS A 123 11.66 10.82 -10.91
CA CYS A 123 10.50 9.93 -10.92
C CYS A 123 9.54 10.38 -12.02
N CYS A 124 9.44 9.61 -13.10
CA CYS A 124 8.60 9.94 -14.25
C CYS A 124 7.37 9.04 -14.32
N PRO A 125 6.21 9.53 -14.82
CA PRO A 125 5.01 8.70 -14.95
C PRO A 125 5.27 7.50 -15.86
N PHE A 126 4.87 6.29 -15.45
CA PHE A 126 4.99 5.10 -16.30
C PHE A 126 4.00 5.19 -17.45
N MET A 127 4.50 5.06 -18.68
CA MET A 127 3.69 4.95 -19.88
C MET A 127 3.98 3.60 -20.55
N TYR A 128 2.92 2.91 -20.94
CA TYR A 128 3.05 1.60 -21.57
C TYR A 128 3.83 1.72 -22.89
N GLY A 129 4.87 0.90 -23.04
CA GLY A 129 5.75 0.91 -24.21
C GLY A 129 6.91 1.89 -24.14
N LEU A 130 6.98 2.75 -23.11
CA LEU A 130 8.13 3.62 -22.87
C LEU A 130 9.06 3.02 -21.82
N THR A 131 10.35 3.22 -22.04
CA THR A 131 11.46 2.86 -21.17
C THR A 131 12.08 4.11 -20.57
N ALA A 132 13.00 3.96 -19.61
CA ALA A 132 13.71 5.09 -19.02
C ALA A 132 14.44 5.96 -20.06
N ASN A 133 14.89 5.36 -21.17
CA ASN A 133 15.62 6.05 -22.24
C ASN A 133 14.74 6.97 -23.09
N ASP A 134 13.42 6.77 -23.08
CA ASP A 134 12.48 7.58 -23.85
C ASP A 134 12.18 8.93 -23.16
N TYR A 135 12.63 9.11 -21.92
CA TYR A 135 12.50 10.36 -21.18
C TYR A 135 13.74 11.23 -21.39
N SER A 136 13.54 12.44 -21.91
CA SER A 136 14.57 13.46 -22.04
C SER A 136 14.39 14.56 -21.00
N PHE A 137 15.49 15.17 -20.60
CA PHE A 137 15.51 16.38 -19.79
C PHE A 137 15.96 17.54 -20.69
N ASN A 138 15.25 18.66 -20.64
CA ASN A 138 15.72 19.93 -21.20
C ASN A 138 16.51 20.71 -20.15
#